data_AF-A0A5S4TGS3-F1
#
_entry.id   AF-A0A5S4TGS3-F1
#
_cell.length_a   1.000
_cell.length_b   1.000
_cell.length_c   1.000
_cell.angle_alpha   90.00
_cell.angle_beta   90.00
_cell.angle_gamma   90.00
#
_symmetry.space_group_name_H-M   'P 1'
#
loop_
_entity.id
_entity.type
_entity.pdbx_description
1 polymer ?
#
loop_
_entity_poly.entity_id
_entity_poly.type
_entity_poly.pdbx_seq_one_letter_code
_entity_poly.pdbx_strand_id
1 'polypeptide(L)'
;EGADFAAIAKEKTTAADKKIAYKFDSGATSLPADVVKAASGLKEGDMSEVISVLDPATYQNKFYIVKATKKAEKKADWKVYKKRLKAIILAEKTRDMNFQNKIIAKALDKANVKIKDKAFANILVQYANLDKKSKATSSNSATPKTSEEKPASESTEASQPQEEQSEATPAEGTADTQTGEAAAQ
;
A
#
# COMPACT_ATOMS: atom_id res chain seq x y z
N GLU A 1 8.22 26.72 -22.71
CA GLU A 1 7.32 26.69 -21.55
C GLU A 1 6.17 25.72 -21.85
N GLY A 2 5.91 24.78 -20.94
CA GLY A 2 4.90 23.73 -21.13
C GLY A 2 3.50 24.21 -20.76
N ALA A 3 2.48 23.53 -21.30
CA ALA A 3 1.08 23.80 -20.98
C ALA A 3 0.78 23.73 -19.47
N ASP A 4 -0.20 24.52 -19.03
CA ASP A 4 -0.65 24.53 -17.63
C ASP A 4 -1.13 23.14 -17.20
N PHE A 5 -0.42 22.53 -16.25
CA PHE A 5 -0.74 21.20 -15.72
C PHE A 5 -2.19 21.12 -15.23
N ALA A 6 -2.74 22.19 -14.64
CA ALA A 6 -4.12 22.19 -14.18
C ALA A 6 -5.11 22.11 -15.33
N ALA A 7 -4.83 22.77 -16.46
CA ALA A 7 -5.64 22.68 -17.67
C ALA A 7 -5.60 21.27 -18.27
N ILE A 8 -4.39 20.70 -18.44
CA ILE A 8 -4.21 19.34 -18.95
C ILE A 8 -4.91 18.32 -18.04
N ALA A 9 -4.75 18.44 -16.72
CA ALA A 9 -5.37 17.53 -15.77
C ALA A 9 -6.90 17.57 -15.86
N LYS A 10 -7.52 18.74 -16.01
CA LYS A 10 -8.98 18.86 -16.18
C LYS A 10 -9.46 18.19 -17.46
N GLU A 11 -8.72 18.38 -18.56
CA GLU A 11 -9.05 17.80 -19.85
C GLU A 11 -8.90 16.27 -19.83
N LYS A 12 -7.76 15.77 -19.33
CA LYS A 12 -7.35 14.36 -19.47
C LYS A 12 -7.71 13.46 -18.28
N THR A 13 -8.11 14.00 -17.14
CA THR A 13 -8.46 13.15 -15.98
C THR A 13 -9.64 12.22 -16.31
N THR A 14 -9.49 10.96 -15.89
CA THR A 14 -10.51 9.91 -15.96
C THR A 14 -11.39 9.85 -14.71
N ALA A 15 -11.11 10.69 -13.71
CA ALA A 15 -11.96 10.81 -12.53
C ALA A 15 -13.36 11.31 -12.91
N ALA A 16 -14.39 10.60 -12.48
CA ALA A 16 -15.78 10.88 -12.85
C ALA A 16 -16.24 12.29 -12.40
N ASP A 17 -15.72 12.78 -11.27
CA ASP A 17 -16.01 14.10 -10.72
C ASP A 17 -15.09 15.21 -11.27
N LYS A 18 -14.22 14.89 -12.24
CA LYS A 18 -13.19 15.78 -12.79
C LYS A 18 -12.31 16.43 -11.72
N LYS A 19 -12.18 15.81 -10.54
CA LYS A 19 -11.34 16.33 -9.46
C LYS A 19 -9.87 16.11 -9.77
N ILE A 20 -9.11 17.20 -9.75
CA ILE A 20 -7.67 17.21 -10.05
C ILE A 20 -6.79 17.63 -8.86
N ALA A 21 -7.39 18.20 -7.82
CA ALA A 21 -6.67 18.71 -6.65
C ALA A 21 -6.98 17.85 -5.41
N TYR A 22 -5.92 17.36 -4.78
CA TYR A 22 -6.00 16.48 -3.62
C TYR A 22 -5.12 17.01 -2.49
N LYS A 23 -5.61 16.92 -1.27
CA LYS A 23 -4.85 17.16 -0.04
C LYS A 23 -4.91 15.88 0.78
N PHE A 24 -3.76 15.30 1.05
CA PHE A 24 -3.67 13.98 1.66
C PHE A 24 -2.44 13.88 2.57
N ASP A 25 -2.43 12.82 3.38
CA ASP A 25 -1.27 12.33 4.12
C ASP A 25 -1.03 10.86 3.77
N SER A 26 0.01 10.26 4.36
CA SER A 26 0.36 8.86 4.09
C SER A 26 -0.69 7.84 4.53
N GLY A 27 -1.70 8.24 5.32
CA GLY A 27 -2.82 7.40 5.74
C GLY A 27 -4.12 7.68 4.98
N ALA A 28 -4.07 8.45 3.89
CA ALA A 28 -5.23 8.70 3.04
C ALA A 28 -5.55 7.48 2.17
N THR A 29 -6.85 7.22 1.97
CA THR A 29 -7.36 6.10 1.16
C THR A 29 -8.12 6.57 -0.08
N SER A 30 -8.21 7.89 -0.32
CA SER A 30 -8.89 8.47 -1.48
C SER A 30 -8.07 8.37 -2.77
N LEU A 31 -6.78 8.03 -2.65
CA LEU A 31 -5.86 7.83 -3.76
C LEU A 31 -5.16 6.48 -3.58
N PRO A 32 -4.72 5.82 -4.67
CA PRO A 32 -3.93 4.60 -4.56
C PRO A 32 -2.63 4.81 -3.79
N ALA A 33 -2.17 3.76 -3.10
CA ALA A 33 -0.99 3.83 -2.23
C ALA A 33 0.28 4.24 -3.01
N ASP A 34 0.48 3.72 -4.22
CA ASP A 34 1.64 4.05 -5.05
C ASP A 34 1.65 5.53 -5.49
N VAL A 35 0.47 6.09 -5.76
CA VAL A 35 0.30 7.52 -6.07
C VAL A 35 0.66 8.38 -4.86
N VAL A 36 0.16 8.01 -3.67
CA VAL A 36 0.49 8.70 -2.42
C VAL A 36 1.99 8.64 -2.13
N LYS A 37 2.62 7.47 -2.32
CA LYS A 37 4.06 7.26 -2.11
C LYS A 37 4.89 8.11 -3.06
N ALA A 38 4.63 8.04 -4.36
CA ALA A 38 5.34 8.82 -5.38
C ALA A 38 5.21 10.33 -5.12
N ALA A 39 3.97 10.81 -4.90
CA ALA A 39 3.71 12.22 -4.65
C ALA A 39 4.36 12.73 -3.35
N SER A 40 4.47 11.89 -2.32
CA SER A 40 5.17 12.24 -1.07
C SER A 40 6.68 12.39 -1.24
N GLY A 41 7.26 11.81 -2.30
CA GLY A 41 8.69 11.94 -2.64
C GLY A 41 9.04 13.25 -3.36
N LEU A 42 8.08 13.88 -4.04
CA LEU A 42 8.29 15.09 -4.83
C LEU A 42 8.62 16.32 -3.98
N LYS A 43 9.38 17.27 -4.52
CA LYS A 43 9.49 18.64 -3.96
C LYS A 43 8.34 19.50 -4.47
N GLU A 44 8.09 20.63 -3.82
CA GLU A 44 7.08 21.57 -4.27
C GLU A 44 7.42 22.09 -5.68
N GLY A 45 6.45 22.03 -6.59
CA GLY A 45 6.61 22.36 -8.02
C GLY A 45 6.92 21.15 -8.91
N ASP A 46 7.51 20.09 -8.38
CA ASP A 46 7.94 18.92 -9.15
C ASP A 46 6.75 18.10 -9.66
N MET A 47 6.98 17.39 -10.76
CA MET A 47 6.05 16.44 -11.37
C MET A 47 6.65 15.03 -11.32
N SER A 48 5.80 14.02 -11.14
CA SER A 48 6.21 12.62 -11.22
C SER A 48 6.37 12.16 -12.68
N GLU A 49 7.08 11.05 -12.84
CA GLU A 49 6.90 10.18 -14.00
C GLU A 49 5.51 9.53 -13.99
N VAL A 50 5.20 8.75 -15.03
CA VAL A 50 3.95 7.98 -15.10
C VAL A 50 3.96 6.88 -14.05
N ILE A 51 2.97 6.90 -13.17
CA ILE A 51 2.77 5.90 -12.12
C ILE A 51 1.73 4.90 -12.61
N SER A 52 2.11 3.63 -12.73
CA SER A 52 1.19 2.53 -13.06
C SER A 52 0.66 1.87 -11.79
N VAL A 53 -0.66 1.74 -11.68
CA VAL A 53 -1.34 1.12 -10.54
C VAL A 53 -2.30 0.06 -11.05
N LEU A 54 -2.14 -1.18 -10.56
CA LEU A 54 -3.10 -2.24 -10.85
C LEU A 54 -4.38 -2.02 -10.06
N ASP A 55 -5.53 -1.96 -10.75
CA ASP A 55 -6.84 -1.95 -10.10
C ASP A 55 -7.22 -3.39 -9.72
N PRO A 56 -7.30 -3.74 -8.43
CA PRO A 56 -7.60 -5.12 -8.02
C PRO A 56 -9.03 -5.57 -8.35
N ALA A 57 -9.94 -4.64 -8.65
CA ALA A 57 -11.32 -4.98 -9.01
C ALA A 57 -11.46 -5.35 -10.49
N THR A 58 -10.68 -4.70 -11.36
CA THR A 58 -10.78 -4.86 -12.82
C THR A 58 -9.57 -5.56 -13.44
N TYR A 59 -8.49 -5.74 -12.69
CA TYR A 59 -7.20 -6.26 -13.14
C TYR A 59 -6.54 -5.46 -14.27
N GLN A 60 -6.98 -4.22 -14.48
CA GLN A 60 -6.41 -3.31 -15.46
C GLN A 60 -5.51 -2.28 -14.79
N ASN A 61 -4.48 -1.84 -15.51
CA ASN A 61 -3.61 -0.75 -15.04
C ASN A 61 -4.29 0.61 -15.23
N LYS A 62 -4.19 1.45 -14.20
CA LYS A 62 -4.50 2.88 -14.22
C LYS A 62 -3.20 3.67 -14.14
N PHE A 63 -3.13 4.73 -14.93
CA PHE A 63 -1.95 5.57 -15.04
C PHE A 63 -2.19 6.93 -14.42
N TYR A 64 -1.23 7.41 -13.63
CA TYR A 64 -1.30 8.68 -12.92
C TYR A 64 -0.04 9.51 -13.19
N ILE A 65 -0.22 10.81 -13.33
CA ILE A 65 0.86 11.80 -13.29
C ILE A 65 0.47 12.81 -12.21
N VAL A 66 1.39 13.12 -11.29
CA VAL A 66 1.11 13.99 -10.15
C VAL A 66 2.08 15.16 -10.17
N LYS A 67 1.55 16.36 -9.90
CA LYS A 67 2.35 17.56 -9.63
C LYS A 67 2.17 17.97 -8.17
N ALA A 68 3.26 18.11 -7.42
CA ALA A 68 3.21 18.56 -6.04
C ALA A 68 3.02 20.07 -6.00
N THR A 69 1.83 20.54 -5.62
CA THR A 69 1.53 21.98 -5.54
C THR A 69 2.01 22.62 -4.26
N LYS A 70 1.94 21.89 -3.14
CA LYS A 70 2.47 22.28 -1.84
C LYS A 70 2.88 21.06 -1.04
N LYS A 71 3.94 21.18 -0.24
CA LYS A 71 4.37 20.12 0.69
C LYS A 71 4.52 20.65 2.11
N ALA A 72 3.81 20.04 3.05
CA ALA A 72 3.97 20.39 4.45
C ALA A 72 5.23 19.72 5.01
N GLU A 73 6.02 20.47 5.79
CA GLU A 73 7.12 19.89 6.55
C GLU A 73 6.60 19.03 7.72
N LYS A 74 7.22 17.87 7.89
CA LYS A 74 6.93 16.98 9.01
C LYS A 74 7.54 17.57 10.28
N LYS A 75 6.69 17.92 11.24
CA LYS A 75 7.13 18.34 12.57
C LYS A 75 7.76 17.17 13.31
N ALA A 76 8.79 17.44 14.11
CA ALA A 76 9.46 16.43 14.92
C ALA A 76 8.55 15.82 16.00
N ASP A 77 7.68 16.63 16.62
CA ASP A 77 6.75 16.12 17.64
C ASP A 77 5.56 15.39 17.01
N TRP A 78 5.55 14.07 17.15
CA TRP A 78 4.45 13.22 16.68
C TRP A 78 3.11 13.57 17.34
N LYS A 79 3.12 14.19 18.53
CA LYS A 79 1.89 14.53 19.26
C LYS A 79 1.02 15.52 18.48
N VAL A 80 1.62 16.36 17.63
CA VAL A 80 0.89 17.25 16.72
C VAL A 80 -0.04 16.46 15.80
N TYR A 81 0.35 15.23 15.46
CA TYR A 81 -0.42 14.33 14.59
C TYR A 81 -1.22 13.27 15.36
N LYS A 82 -1.23 13.30 16.71
CA LYS A 82 -1.85 12.26 17.56
C LYS A 82 -3.29 11.93 17.18
N LYS A 83 -4.11 12.95 16.88
CA LYS A 83 -5.51 12.74 16.47
C LYS A 83 -5.60 11.95 15.16
N ARG A 84 -4.77 12.30 14.18
CA ARG A 84 -4.74 11.64 12.88
C ARG A 84 -4.17 10.22 12.97
N LEU A 85 -3.08 10.03 13.71
CA LEU A 85 -2.49 8.72 13.99
C LEU A 85 -3.50 7.79 14.68
N LYS A 86 -4.21 8.28 15.70
CA LYS A 86 -5.28 7.52 16.36
C LYS A 86 -6.38 7.11 15.39
N ALA A 87 -6.80 8.02 14.49
CA ALA A 87 -7.81 7.72 13.48
C ALA A 87 -7.35 6.61 12.53
N ILE A 88 -6.08 6.65 12.08
CA ILE A 88 -5.49 5.62 11.21
C ILE A 88 -5.49 4.26 11.90
N ILE A 89 -4.96 4.19 13.13
CA ILE A 89 -4.88 2.94 13.90
C ILE A 89 -6.28 2.38 14.20
N LEU A 90 -7.23 3.24 14.56
CA LEU A 90 -8.60 2.82 14.82
C LEU A 90 -9.24 2.25 13.55
N ALA A 91 -9.09 2.91 12.40
CA ALA A 91 -9.60 2.42 11.13
C ALA A 91 -8.95 1.10 10.69
N GLU A 92 -7.66 0.89 11.00
CA GLU A 92 -6.97 -0.38 10.77
C GLU A 92 -7.53 -1.50 11.65
N LYS A 93 -7.60 -1.27 12.98
CA LYS A 93 -8.14 -2.27 13.92
C LYS A 93 -9.61 -2.58 13.70
N THR A 94 -10.40 -1.60 13.27
CA THR A 94 -11.79 -1.81 12.89
C THR A 94 -11.93 -2.62 11.61
N ARG A 95 -10.92 -2.76 10.75
CA ARG A 95 -10.98 -3.64 9.56
C ARG A 95 -10.30 -5.00 9.77
N ASP A 96 -9.51 -5.13 10.84
CA ASP A 96 -8.83 -6.36 11.21
C ASP A 96 -9.82 -7.37 11.80
N MET A 97 -10.22 -8.35 10.98
CA MET A 97 -11.13 -9.43 11.39
C MET A 97 -10.62 -10.22 12.59
N ASN A 98 -9.29 -10.40 12.73
CA ASN A 98 -8.73 -11.11 13.88
C ASN A 98 -8.90 -10.28 15.15
N PHE A 99 -8.65 -8.97 15.08
CA PHE A 99 -8.89 -8.08 16.20
C PHE A 99 -10.37 -8.04 16.58
N GLN A 100 -11.28 -7.89 15.62
CA GLN A 100 -12.73 -7.94 15.85
C GLN A 100 -13.14 -9.24 16.53
N ASN A 101 -12.71 -10.40 16.01
CA ASN A 101 -13.05 -11.71 16.58
C ASN A 101 -12.53 -11.88 18.01
N LYS A 102 -11.34 -11.33 18.33
CA LYS A 102 -10.83 -11.30 19.72
C LYS A 102 -11.69 -10.44 20.63
N ILE A 103 -12.19 -9.29 20.18
CA ILE A 103 -13.08 -8.44 20.98
C ILE A 103 -14.43 -9.13 21.20
N ILE A 104 -14.99 -9.79 20.17
CA ILE A 104 -16.22 -10.58 20.29
C ILE A 104 -16.03 -11.71 21.30
N ALA A 105 -14.93 -12.48 21.21
CA ALA A 105 -14.62 -13.55 22.15
C ALA A 105 -14.57 -13.05 23.60
N LYS A 106 -13.85 -11.95 23.85
CA LYS A 106 -13.78 -11.32 25.18
C LYS A 106 -15.14 -10.84 25.69
N ALA A 107 -15.99 -10.32 24.80
CA ALA A 107 -17.33 -9.88 25.16
C ALA A 107 -18.25 -11.06 25.52
N LEU A 108 -18.20 -12.15 24.75
CA LEU A 108 -18.94 -13.38 25.01
C LEU A 108 -18.51 -14.04 26.33
N ASP A 109 -17.20 -14.10 26.59
CA ASP A 109 -16.63 -14.63 27.83
C ASP A 109 -17.04 -13.78 29.05
N LYS A 110 -16.92 -12.45 28.94
CA LYS A 110 -17.36 -11.52 29.98
C LYS A 110 -18.84 -11.64 30.31
N ALA A 111 -19.67 -11.95 29.31
CA ALA A 111 -21.10 -12.16 29.49
C ALA A 111 -21.46 -13.59 29.94
N ASN A 112 -20.48 -14.50 30.05
CA ASN A 112 -20.67 -15.91 30.40
C ASN A 112 -21.76 -16.57 29.54
N VAL A 113 -21.70 -16.34 28.23
CA VAL A 113 -22.72 -16.82 27.28
C VAL A 113 -22.73 -18.35 27.25
N LYS A 114 -23.94 -18.93 27.38
CA LYS A 114 -24.16 -20.39 27.32
C LYS A 114 -25.17 -20.73 26.25
N ILE A 115 -24.84 -21.68 25.39
CA ILE A 115 -25.74 -22.19 24.35
C ILE A 115 -26.58 -23.31 24.98
N LYS A 116 -27.91 -23.14 25.01
CA LYS A 116 -28.83 -24.14 25.57
C LYS A 116 -29.27 -25.18 24.54
N ASP A 117 -29.43 -24.77 23.29
CA ASP A 117 -29.89 -25.62 22.21
C ASP A 117 -28.71 -26.22 21.46
N LYS A 118 -28.70 -27.56 21.40
CA LYS A 118 -27.63 -28.35 20.78
C LYS A 118 -27.48 -28.05 19.29
N ALA A 119 -28.55 -27.66 18.60
CA ALA A 119 -28.50 -27.30 17.18
C ALA A 119 -27.53 -26.12 16.92
N PHE A 120 -27.31 -25.25 17.91
CA PHE A 120 -26.43 -24.08 17.79
C PHE A 120 -25.06 -24.26 18.45
N ALA A 121 -24.73 -25.43 18.99
CA ALA A 121 -23.52 -25.65 19.80
C ALA A 121 -22.21 -25.18 19.12
N ASN A 122 -22.16 -25.22 17.79
CA ASN A 122 -20.96 -24.89 17.03
C ASN A 122 -20.83 -23.41 16.63
N ILE A 123 -21.88 -22.59 16.77
CA ILE A 123 -21.90 -21.22 16.22
C ILE A 123 -20.87 -20.28 16.86
N LEU A 124 -20.50 -20.52 18.12
CA LEU A 124 -19.53 -19.71 18.86
C LEU A 124 -18.14 -20.34 18.97
N VAL A 125 -17.94 -21.55 18.43
CA VAL A 125 -16.66 -22.29 18.53
C VAL A 125 -15.51 -21.49 17.91
N GLN A 126 -15.80 -20.72 16.86
CA GLN A 126 -14.82 -19.84 16.22
C GLN A 126 -14.29 -18.73 17.12
N TYR A 127 -14.97 -18.39 18.22
CA TYR A 127 -14.54 -17.37 19.18
C TYR A 127 -13.93 -17.98 20.45
N ALA A 128 -14.37 -19.17 20.85
CA ALA A 128 -13.93 -19.85 22.07
C ALA A 128 -12.44 -20.25 22.08
N ASN A 129 -11.79 -20.34 20.91
CA ASN A 129 -10.43 -20.87 20.76
C ASN A 129 -9.36 -19.83 20.40
N LEU A 130 -9.70 -18.54 20.29
CA LEU A 130 -8.75 -17.51 19.83
C LEU A 130 -7.65 -17.15 20.83
N ASP A 131 -7.90 -17.28 22.12
CA ASP A 131 -6.94 -16.93 23.16
C ASP A 131 -5.91 -18.05 23.45
N LYS A 132 -6.15 -19.29 22.98
CA LYS A 132 -5.25 -20.43 23.25
C LYS A 132 -4.08 -20.54 22.28
N LYS A 133 -4.12 -19.87 21.12
CA LYS A 133 -3.04 -19.94 20.10
C LYS A 133 -1.88 -18.97 20.35
N SER A 134 -2.01 -18.00 21.26
CA SER A 134 -0.99 -17.00 21.57
C SER A 134 0.10 -17.45 22.56
N LYS A 135 0.04 -18.67 23.11
CA LYS A 135 0.98 -19.16 24.14
C LYS A 135 2.13 -20.05 23.62
N ALA A 136 2.33 -20.18 22.31
CA ALA A 136 3.31 -21.11 21.74
C ALA A 136 4.63 -20.47 21.21
N THR A 137 4.93 -19.20 21.50
CA THR A 137 6.20 -18.60 21.06
C THR A 137 6.73 -17.59 22.06
N SER A 138 7.34 -18.07 23.15
CA SER A 138 8.27 -17.27 23.96
C SER A 138 9.09 -18.19 24.88
N SER A 139 10.07 -18.87 24.33
CA SER A 139 11.19 -19.40 25.11
C SER A 139 12.39 -19.62 24.19
N ASN A 140 13.25 -18.60 24.07
CA ASN A 140 14.69 -18.78 23.99
C ASN A 140 15.39 -17.44 24.20
N SER A 141 15.60 -17.10 25.47
CA SER A 141 16.64 -16.16 25.87
C SER A 141 17.59 -16.93 26.79
N ALA A 142 18.46 -17.73 26.19
CA ALA A 142 19.65 -18.24 26.86
C ALA A 142 20.77 -17.23 26.60
N THR A 143 21.11 -16.47 27.64
CA THR A 143 22.34 -15.71 27.76
C THR A 143 23.52 -16.68 27.94
N PRO A 144 24.65 -16.44 27.26
CA PRO A 144 25.96 -16.72 27.82
C PRO A 144 26.67 -15.40 28.16
N LYS A 145 27.29 -15.37 29.34
CA LYS A 145 28.21 -14.32 29.78
C LYS A 145 29.54 -14.42 29.02
N THR A 146 30.24 -13.30 28.83
CA THR A 146 31.54 -12.99 29.49
C THR A 146 32.45 -12.05 28.66
N SER A 147 32.93 -11.02 29.37
CA SER A 147 34.20 -10.27 29.28
C SER A 147 34.52 -9.22 28.21
N GLU A 148 35.12 -8.15 28.75
CA GLU A 148 35.76 -6.96 28.21
C GLU A 148 36.80 -7.21 27.11
N GLU A 149 36.91 -6.30 26.12
CA GLU A 149 38.09 -5.44 25.91
C GLU A 149 37.89 -4.38 24.78
N LYS A 150 38.82 -3.42 24.75
CA LYS A 150 38.90 -2.07 24.13
C LYS A 150 38.68 -1.91 22.60
N PRO A 151 38.56 -0.64 22.13
CA PRO A 151 38.26 -0.27 20.75
C PRO A 151 39.50 -0.01 19.87
N ALA A 152 39.37 -0.25 18.56
CA ALA A 152 40.19 0.31 17.46
C ALA A 152 39.38 0.11 16.16
N SER A 153 38.85 1.17 15.53
CA SER A 153 39.44 2.05 14.51
C SER A 153 39.63 1.43 13.11
N GLU A 154 39.23 2.22 12.10
CA GLU A 154 39.49 2.14 10.65
C GLU A 154 38.79 1.03 9.85
N SER A 155 38.43 1.17 8.58
CA SER A 155 38.23 2.26 7.59
C SER A 155 37.67 1.55 6.33
N THR A 156 37.00 2.30 5.43
CA THR A 156 36.95 2.16 3.94
C THR A 156 36.89 0.75 3.31
N GLU A 157 36.04 0.44 2.32
CA GLU A 157 36.00 1.05 0.98
C GLU A 157 34.94 0.32 0.12
N ALA A 158 34.62 0.97 -0.99
CA ALA A 158 33.69 0.65 -2.06
C ALA A 158 33.94 -0.66 -2.84
N SER A 159 32.89 -1.12 -3.55
CA SER A 159 32.88 -1.48 -4.98
C SER A 159 31.44 -1.93 -5.34
N GLN A 160 30.60 -1.17 -6.06
CA GLN A 160 30.53 -0.92 -7.52
C GLN A 160 30.10 -2.14 -8.39
N PRO A 161 29.49 -1.88 -9.57
CA PRO A 161 28.26 -2.52 -10.06
C PRO A 161 28.48 -3.53 -11.20
N GLN A 162 27.42 -4.22 -11.63
CA GLN A 162 27.38 -4.86 -12.95
C GLN A 162 26.17 -4.35 -13.75
N GLU A 163 26.50 -3.64 -14.83
CA GLU A 163 25.73 -3.52 -16.06
C GLU A 163 25.90 -4.84 -16.85
N GLU A 164 24.83 -5.30 -17.51
CA GLU A 164 24.97 -6.04 -18.76
C GLU A 164 23.96 -5.49 -19.79
N GLN A 165 24.49 -5.33 -20.99
CA GLN A 165 23.95 -4.69 -22.18
C GLN A 165 23.69 -5.77 -23.25
N SER A 166 22.71 -5.51 -24.12
CA SER A 166 22.62 -6.00 -25.52
C SER A 166 22.27 -7.51 -25.71
N GLU A 167 21.57 -7.99 -26.75
CA GLU A 167 21.52 -7.56 -28.15
C GLU A 167 20.34 -8.23 -28.94
N ALA A 168 20.04 -7.59 -30.08
CA ALA A 168 19.15 -7.80 -31.22
C ALA A 168 18.52 -9.18 -31.64
N THR A 169 17.27 -9.03 -32.15
CA THR A 169 16.54 -9.57 -33.36
C THR A 169 17.36 -10.27 -34.48
N PRO A 170 16.79 -11.03 -35.48
CA PRO A 170 15.60 -10.67 -36.31
C PRO A 170 14.80 -11.77 -37.10
N ALA A 171 13.81 -11.28 -37.88
CA ALA A 171 13.18 -11.83 -39.13
C ALA A 171 12.15 -12.97 -38.96
N GLU A 172 11.05 -13.12 -39.71
CA GLU A 172 10.58 -12.74 -41.07
C GLU A 172 9.15 -12.12 -40.96
N GLY A 173 8.52 -11.43 -41.92
CA GLY A 173 8.67 -11.28 -43.36
C GLY A 173 7.26 -11.23 -43.98
N THR A 174 6.92 -10.08 -44.60
CA THR A 174 6.11 -9.85 -45.84
C THR A 174 5.13 -10.91 -46.32
N ALA A 175 3.99 -10.68 -46.96
CA ALA A 175 3.19 -9.56 -47.46
C ALA A 175 1.91 -10.23 -48.03
N ASP A 176 0.79 -9.52 -48.20
CA ASP A 176 0.19 -9.23 -49.51
C ASP A 176 -1.26 -8.73 -49.38
N THR A 177 -1.62 -7.98 -50.41
CA THR A 177 -2.81 -7.16 -50.60
C THR A 177 -3.90 -8.00 -51.25
N GLN A 178 -5.16 -7.86 -50.86
CA GLN A 178 -6.23 -7.97 -51.86
C GLN A 178 -7.50 -7.17 -51.53
N THR A 179 -7.80 -6.32 -52.49
CA THR A 179 -9.01 -5.57 -52.81
C THR A 179 -10.30 -6.40 -52.84
N GLY A 180 -11.39 -5.76 -52.38
CA GLY A 180 -12.55 -5.51 -53.24
C GLY A 180 -13.72 -6.51 -53.20
N GLU A 181 -14.90 -5.92 -52.99
CA GLU A 181 -16.14 -6.15 -53.76
C GLU A 181 -17.35 -6.78 -53.05
N ALA A 182 -18.45 -6.00 -53.07
CA ALA A 182 -19.88 -6.36 -53.08
C ALA A 182 -20.46 -7.09 -51.86
N ALA A 183 -21.74 -6.97 -51.49
CA ALA A 183 -22.88 -6.11 -51.80
C ALA A 183 -24.03 -6.66 -50.92
N ALA A 184 -25.11 -5.87 -50.83
CA ALA A 184 -26.49 -6.28 -50.56
C ALA A 184 -27.00 -6.35 -49.10
N GLN A 185 -27.94 -5.42 -48.91
CA GLN A 185 -29.15 -5.41 -48.07
C GLN A 185 -29.02 -5.05 -46.59
#